data_AF-A0A354BFQ8-F1
#
_entry.id   AF-A0A354BFQ8-F1
#
_cell.length_a   1.000
_cell.length_b   1.000
_cell.length_c   1.000
_cell.angle_alpha   90.00
_cell.angle_beta   90.00
_cell.angle_gamma   90.00
#
_symmetry.space_group_name_H-M   'P 1'
#
loop_
_entity.id
_entity.type
_entity.pdbx_description
1 polymer ?
#
loop_
_entity_poly.entity_id
_entity_poly.type
_entity_poly.pdbx_seq_one_letter_code
_entity_poly.pdbx_strand_id
1 'polypeptide(L)' 'PGRVFSRQEMLNRVWGEGYALEEHALDVHIHSLRQKMEINPAEPGLIVTVRGVGYKLRV' A
#
# COMPACT_ATOMS: atom_id res chain seq x y z
N PRO A 1 -2.41 -14.24 -7.10
CA PRO A 1 -2.34 -12.91 -7.77
C PRO A 1 -3.65 -12.13 -7.52
N GLY A 2 -3.57 -10.87 -7.06
CA GLY A 2 -4.75 -10.03 -6.78
C GLY A 2 -5.31 -10.05 -5.35
N ARG A 3 -4.60 -10.65 -4.38
CA ARG A 3 -4.99 -10.57 -2.96
C ARG A 3 -4.95 -9.12 -2.50
N VAL A 4 -6.01 -8.70 -1.81
CA VAL A 4 -6.05 -7.42 -1.10
C VAL A 4 -5.41 -7.62 0.27
N PHE A 5 -4.50 -6.71 0.63
CA PHE A 5 -3.98 -6.58 1.99
C PHE A 5 -4.61 -5.35 2.62
N SER A 6 -5.15 -5.53 3.83
CA SER A 6 -5.57 -4.41 4.65
C SER A 6 -4.37 -3.55 5.07
N ARG A 7 -4.63 -2.29 5.42
CA ARG A 7 -3.57 -1.41 5.95
C ARG A 7 -2.88 -2.02 7.18
N GLN A 8 -3.67 -2.55 8.11
CA GLN A 8 -3.15 -3.21 9.31
C GLN A 8 -2.28 -4.42 8.98
N GLU A 9 -2.71 -5.29 8.05
CA GLU A 9 -1.89 -6.43 7.62
C GLU A 9 -0.57 -5.98 7.00
N MET A 10 -0.57 -4.93 6.17
CA MET A 10 0.66 -4.40 5.59
C MET A 10 1.58 -3.79 6.64
N LEU A 11 1.03 -2.99 7.57
CA LEU A 11 1.78 -2.41 8.68
C LEU A 11 2.45 -3.49 9.53
N ASN A 12 1.68 -4.49 9.96
CA ASN A 12 2.18 -5.59 10.79
C ASN A 12 3.28 -6.41 10.06
N ARG A 13 3.17 -6.60 8.75
CA ARG A 13 4.14 -7.38 7.98
C ARG A 13 5.45 -6.63 7.72
N VAL A 14 5.39 -5.30 7.56
CA VAL A 14 6.57 -4.49 7.21
C VAL A 14 7.31 -4.04 8.47
N TRP A 15 6.60 -3.66 9.53
CA TRP A 15 7.20 -3.10 10.75
C TRP A 15 7.07 -3.99 11.99
N GLY A 16 6.28 -5.07 11.93
CA GLY A 16 6.02 -5.98 13.07
C GLY A 16 4.79 -5.60 13.89
N GLU A 17 4.37 -6.52 14.77
CA GLU A 17 3.26 -6.31 15.69
C GLU A 17 3.65 -5.31 16.79
N GLY A 18 2.75 -4.38 17.13
CA GLY A 18 2.98 -3.35 18.15
C GLY A 18 3.67 -2.08 17.64
N TYR A 19 3.96 -1.99 16.35
CA TYR A 19 4.47 -0.75 15.76
C TYR A 19 3.33 0.26 15.58
N ALA A 20 3.21 1.20 16.52
CA ALA A 20 2.21 2.27 16.51
C ALA A 20 2.61 3.39 15.52
N LEU A 21 2.76 3.08 14.23
CA LEU A 21 2.71 4.11 13.22
C LEU A 21 1.25 4.53 13.01
N GLU A 22 1.02 5.83 12.85
CA GLU A 22 -0.21 6.30 12.24
C GLU A 22 -0.34 5.64 10.85
N GLU A 23 -1.54 5.18 10.51
CA GLU A 23 -1.84 4.56 9.20
C GLU A 23 -1.36 5.42 8.01
N HIS A 24 -1.26 6.72 8.21
CA HIS A 24 -0.73 7.70 7.25
C HIS A 24 0.70 7.41 6.80
N ALA A 25 1.55 6.78 7.63
CA ALA A 25 2.91 6.43 7.25
C ALA A 25 2.95 5.40 6.10
N LEU A 26 2.04 4.42 6.12
CA LEU A 26 1.91 3.46 5.03
C LEU A 26 1.58 4.17 3.72
N ASP A 27 0.67 5.14 3.75
CA ASP A 27 0.23 5.86 2.57
C ASP A 27 1.37 6.69 1.94
N VAL A 28 2.25 7.28 2.75
CA VAL A 28 3.48 7.97 2.26
C VAL A 28 4.42 7.01 1.54
N HIS A 29 4.60 5.81 2.09
CA HIS A 29 5.43 4.79 1.45
C HIS A 29 4.80 4.26 0.16
N ILE A 30 3.48 4.04 0.14
CA ILE A 30 2.75 3.65 -1.08
C ILE A 30 2.86 4.74 -2.15
N HIS A 31 2.69 6.00 -1.78
CA HIS A 31 2.89 7.12 -2.70
C HIS A 31 4.31 7.10 -3.30
N SER A 32 5.32 6.96 -2.45
CA SER A 32 6.73 6.89 -2.87
C SER A 32 7.02 5.71 -3.79
N LEU A 33 6.40 4.54 -3.55
CA LEU A 33 6.52 3.38 -4.42
C LEU A 33 5.87 3.62 -5.77
N ARG A 34 4.69 4.24 -5.81
CA ARG A 34 4.02 4.59 -7.08
C ARG A 34 4.87 5.52 -7.94
N GLN A 35 5.50 6.54 -7.33
CA GLN A 35 6.41 7.44 -8.04
C GLN A 35 7.59 6.72 -8.69
N LYS A 36 8.03 5.60 -8.11
CA LYS A 36 9.20 4.84 -8.61
C LYS A 36 8.83 3.73 -9.59
N MET A 37 7.63 3.17 -9.49
CA MET A 37 7.26 1.92 -10.16
C MET A 37 6.14 2.07 -11.20
N GLU A 38 5.27 3.06 -11.07
CA GLU A 38 4.14 3.24 -11.99
C GLU A 38 4.57 4.05 -13.21
N ILE A 39 4.02 3.73 -14.38
CA ILE A 39 4.17 4.56 -15.59
C ILE A 39 3.52 5.94 -15.39
N ASN A 40 2.34 5.95 -14.78
CA ASN A 40 1.64 7.17 -14.37
C ASN A 40 1.22 7.03 -12.89
N PRO A 41 1.94 7.67 -11.94
CA PRO A 41 1.61 7.58 -10.52
C PRO A 41 0.23 8.14 -10.14
N ALA A 42 -0.33 9.05 -10.95
CA ALA A 42 -1.67 9.60 -10.74
C ALA A 42 -2.78 8.61 -11.13
N GLU A 43 -2.47 7.65 -12.01
CA GLU A 43 -3.35 6.58 -12.46
C GLU A 43 -2.67 5.21 -12.26
N PRO A 44 -2.51 4.76 -10.99
CA PRO A 44 -1.70 3.60 -10.67
C PRO A 44 -2.34 2.30 -11.17
N GLY A 45 -1.60 1.57 -12.00
CA GLY A 45 -2.01 0.28 -12.58
C GLY A 45 -1.51 -0.93 -11.79
N LEU A 46 -0.35 -0.81 -11.15
CA LEU A 46 0.29 -1.90 -10.39
C LEU A 46 -0.18 -1.93 -8.94
N ILE A 47 0.00 -0.84 -8.18
CA ILE A 47 -0.36 -0.72 -6.77
C ILE A 47 -1.73 -0.05 -6.68
N VAL A 48 -2.80 -0.85 -6.62
CA VAL A 48 -4.18 -0.34 -6.66
C VAL A 48 -4.74 -0.17 -5.25
N THR A 49 -5.32 1.00 -4.98
CA THR A 49 -6.07 1.25 -3.74
C THR A 49 -7.44 0.59 -3.82
N VAL A 50 -7.75 -0.25 -2.84
CA VAL A 50 -9.10 -0.74 -2.58
C VAL A 50 -9.68 0.10 -1.44
N ARG A 51 -10.53 1.08 -1.79
CA ARG A 51 -11.06 2.06 -0.83
C ARG A 51 -11.72 1.37 0.36
N GLY A 52 -11.44 1.88 1.56
CA GLY A 52 -11.94 1.30 2.82
C GLY A 52 -11.27 0.00 3.26
N VAL A 53 -10.38 -0.60 2.45
CA VAL A 53 -9.75 -1.89 2.77
C VAL A 53 -8.23 -1.75 2.86
N GLY A 54 -7.58 -1.34 1.78
CA GLY A 54 -6.11 -1.27 1.71
C GLY A 54 -5.61 -1.31 0.27
N TYR A 55 -4.65 -2.18 -0.01
CA TYR A 55 -3.93 -2.19 -1.29
C TYR A 55 -3.85 -3.58 -1.90
N LYS A 56 -3.78 -3.63 -3.23
CA LYS A 56 -3.47 -4.86 -3.97
C LYS A 56 -2.43 -4.59 -5.03
N LEU A 57 -1.59 -5.58 -5.28
CA LEU A 57 -0.70 -5.59 -6.44
C LEU A 57 -1.42 -6.28 -7.61
N ARG A 58 -1.51 -5.58 -8.74
CA ARG A 58 -1.86 -6.14 -10.05
C ARG A 58 -0.57 -6.41 -10.82
N VAL A 59 -0.47 -7.64 -11.32
CA VAL A 59 0.55 -8.13 -12.24
C VAL A 59 -0.15 -8.61 -13.50
#